data_AF-A0AA46U8T7-F1
#
_entry.id   AF-A0AA46U8T7-F1
#
_cell.length_a   1.000
_cell.length_b   1.000
_cell.length_c   1.000
_cell.angle_alpha   90.00
_cell.angle_beta   90.00
_cell.angle_gamma   90.00
#
_symmetry.space_group_name_H-M   'P 1'
#
loop_
_entity.id
_entity.type
_entity.pdbx_description
1 polymer ?
#
loop_
_entity_poly.entity_id
_entity_poly.type
_entity_poly.pdbx_seq_one_letter_code
_entity_poly.pdbx_strand_id
1 'polypeptide(L)'
;MIVLLDDTSVSYCHYSNAKTERKLIALSDLKEAVLFSMKRNLTIQFIYPDYALPPEYKDLIESVPHTKIASSSAIEKGIADIVVINNWQDLQDCSFDETTIYVWRTLKGDFFNHYNLIIGILEKVVRLNIIITDIETFDEEDFKAYQRVLNVISDSVEKIYNKKEVQLNLLTDRMMLEKMNNCNAGWESITFAPDGRFYICPAFYQEGLYSVGDLKSGLTIKNPLLYRLDHAPLCRNCDAYQCQRCIWLNNKTTLEVNTPSHEQCVVSHLERNASRTLLENIRQHRSFLPNQEIKEIDYLDPFDVRKEW
;
A
#
# COMPACT_ATOMS: atom_id res chain seq x y z
N MET A 1 -5.62 9.84 -9.45
CA MET A 1 -6.29 10.64 -8.41
C MET A 1 -6.97 9.69 -7.44
N ILE A 2 -6.81 9.94 -6.15
CA ILE A 2 -7.45 9.20 -5.07
C ILE A 2 -8.53 10.10 -4.49
N VAL A 3 -9.77 9.63 -4.43
CA VAL A 3 -10.90 10.41 -3.92
C VAL A 3 -11.37 9.79 -2.61
N LEU A 4 -11.24 10.54 -1.52
CA LEU A 4 -11.89 10.19 -0.27
C LEU A 4 -13.35 10.63 -0.35
N LEU A 5 -14.26 9.66 -0.28
CA LEU A 5 -15.69 9.92 -0.40
C LEU A 5 -16.27 10.50 0.89
N ASP A 6 -15.70 10.20 2.05
CA ASP A 6 -16.10 10.72 3.35
C ASP A 6 -14.88 10.96 4.25
N ASP A 7 -15.02 11.80 5.26
CA ASP A 7 -14.03 11.97 6.33
C ASP A 7 -13.72 10.63 7.02
N THR A 8 -14.70 9.73 7.13
CA THR A 8 -14.58 8.37 7.70
C THR A 8 -14.16 7.30 6.69
N SER A 9 -13.80 7.67 5.45
CA SER A 9 -13.32 6.71 4.43
C SER A 9 -12.21 5.79 4.97
N VAL A 10 -12.27 4.52 4.56
CA VAL A 10 -11.36 3.48 5.06
C VAL A 10 -9.89 3.83 4.80
N SER A 11 -9.02 3.53 5.75
CA SER A 11 -7.58 3.59 5.53
C SER A 11 -7.10 2.31 4.86
N TYR A 12 -6.29 2.39 3.81
CA TYR A 12 -5.88 1.20 3.02
C TYR A 12 -4.35 1.02 2.92
N CYS A 13 -3.55 1.93 3.47
CA CYS A 13 -2.09 1.79 3.57
C CYS A 13 -1.62 2.11 5.00
N HIS A 14 -0.43 2.69 5.21
CA HIS A 14 0.14 2.83 6.55
C HIS A 14 -0.64 3.78 7.48
N TYR A 15 -1.26 4.84 6.97
CA TYR A 15 -1.98 5.81 7.80
C TYR A 15 -3.23 5.20 8.41
N SER A 16 -3.66 5.72 9.55
CA SER A 16 -4.94 5.40 10.18
C SER A 16 -5.91 6.57 10.08
N ASN A 17 -7.20 6.30 10.24
CA ASN A 17 -8.25 7.31 10.25
C ASN A 17 -8.97 7.26 11.59
N ALA A 18 -8.78 8.30 12.40
CA ALA A 18 -9.43 8.45 13.71
C ALA A 18 -10.75 9.21 13.64
N LYS A 19 -11.13 9.75 12.47
CA LYS A 19 -12.38 10.50 12.31
C LYS A 19 -13.57 9.56 12.39
N THR A 20 -14.54 9.95 13.20
CA THR A 20 -15.82 9.25 13.38
C THR A 20 -17.01 10.05 12.87
N GLU A 21 -16.85 11.37 12.73
CA GLU A 21 -17.87 12.25 12.18
C GLU A 21 -17.93 12.10 10.66
N ARG A 22 -19.12 11.76 10.18
CA ARG A 22 -19.38 11.60 8.74
C ARG A 22 -19.42 12.94 8.06
N LYS A 23 -18.69 13.04 6.96
CA LYS A 23 -18.76 14.19 6.06
C LYS A 23 -18.54 13.69 4.64
N LEU A 24 -19.64 13.32 4.01
CA LEU A 24 -19.63 12.89 2.62
C LEU A 24 -19.22 14.07 1.74
N ILE A 25 -18.35 13.83 0.77
CA ILE A 25 -17.94 14.79 -0.24
C ILE A 25 -19.18 15.34 -0.95
N ALA A 26 -19.21 16.64 -1.23
CA ALA A 26 -20.35 17.21 -1.96
C ALA A 26 -20.42 16.61 -3.37
N LEU A 27 -21.63 16.25 -3.83
CA LEU A 27 -21.82 15.68 -5.17
C LEU A 27 -21.30 16.60 -6.28
N SER A 28 -21.40 17.92 -6.11
CA SER A 28 -20.81 18.90 -7.05
C SER A 28 -19.30 18.75 -7.13
N ASP A 29 -18.64 18.63 -5.99
CA ASP A 29 -17.18 18.56 -5.88
C ASP A 29 -16.69 17.22 -6.44
N LEU A 30 -17.43 16.14 -6.19
CA LEU A 30 -17.15 14.83 -6.79
C LEU A 30 -17.24 14.88 -8.33
N LYS A 31 -18.28 15.50 -8.89
CA LYS A 31 -18.43 15.69 -10.35
C LYS A 31 -17.26 16.48 -10.93
N GLU A 32 -16.88 17.57 -10.27
CA GLU A 32 -15.75 18.39 -10.72
C GLU A 32 -14.41 17.65 -10.61
N ALA A 33 -14.20 16.85 -9.55
CA ALA A 33 -13.01 16.03 -9.39
C ALA A 33 -12.89 14.95 -10.46
N VAL A 34 -14.01 14.27 -10.78
CA VAL A 34 -14.06 13.31 -11.90
C VAL A 34 -13.70 13.99 -13.21
N LEU A 35 -14.30 15.14 -13.51
CA LEU A 35 -13.99 15.92 -14.71
C LEU A 35 -12.51 16.34 -14.76
N PHE A 36 -11.96 16.79 -13.63
CA PHE A 36 -10.55 17.15 -13.50
C PHE A 36 -9.64 15.96 -13.81
N SER A 37 -9.95 14.78 -13.28
CA SER A 37 -9.18 13.56 -13.53
C SER A 37 -9.22 13.15 -15.00
N MET A 38 -10.39 13.18 -15.63
CA MET A 38 -10.53 12.86 -17.05
C MET A 38 -9.73 13.81 -17.93
N LYS A 39 -9.81 15.13 -17.67
CA LYS A 39 -9.05 16.14 -18.42
C LYS A 39 -7.54 15.96 -18.31
N ARG A 40 -7.06 15.34 -17.22
CA ARG A 40 -5.64 15.09 -16.95
C ARG A 40 -5.23 13.64 -17.17
N ASN A 41 -6.13 12.80 -17.71
CA ASN A 41 -5.90 11.37 -17.93
C ASN A 41 -5.41 10.63 -16.67
N LEU A 42 -5.97 10.96 -15.50
CA LEU A 42 -5.65 10.33 -14.24
C LEU A 42 -6.55 9.13 -13.99
N THR A 43 -5.98 7.98 -13.62
CA THR A 43 -6.74 6.85 -13.07
C THR A 43 -7.39 7.25 -11.75
N ILE A 44 -8.66 6.90 -11.54
CA ILE A 44 -9.42 7.29 -10.34
C ILE A 44 -9.54 6.10 -9.39
N GLN A 45 -9.29 6.34 -8.11
CA GLN A 45 -9.56 5.40 -7.03
C GLN A 45 -10.54 6.04 -6.05
N PHE A 46 -11.65 5.39 -5.76
CA PHE A 46 -12.64 5.84 -4.80
C PHE A 46 -12.49 5.07 -3.49
N ILE A 47 -12.30 5.81 -2.39
CA ILE A 47 -12.15 5.24 -1.05
C ILE A 47 -13.47 5.39 -0.31
N TYR A 48 -14.12 4.27 -0.05
CA TYR A 48 -15.47 4.23 0.51
C TYR A 48 -15.47 4.41 2.04
N PRO A 49 -16.52 5.03 2.60
CA PRO A 49 -16.84 4.90 4.01
C PRO A 49 -17.43 3.53 4.34
N ASP A 50 -17.73 3.30 5.61
CA ASP A 50 -18.32 2.05 6.13
C ASP A 50 -19.85 1.95 5.96
N TYR A 51 -20.45 2.77 5.10
CA TYR A 51 -21.89 2.84 4.90
C TYR A 51 -22.26 2.99 3.42
N ALA A 52 -23.50 2.65 3.08
CA ALA A 52 -23.99 2.72 1.71
C ALA A 52 -24.12 4.17 1.23
N LEU A 53 -23.54 4.46 0.06
CA LEU A 53 -23.65 5.77 -0.59
C LEU A 53 -25.05 5.99 -1.20
N PRO A 54 -25.53 7.24 -1.30
CA PRO A 54 -26.74 7.56 -2.04
C PRO A 54 -26.63 7.16 -3.53
N PRO A 55 -27.75 6.80 -4.20
CA PRO A 55 -27.74 6.31 -5.58
C PRO A 55 -27.02 7.24 -6.57
N GLU A 56 -27.21 8.56 -6.44
CA GLU A 56 -26.59 9.52 -7.36
C GLU A 56 -25.05 9.55 -7.29
N TYR A 57 -24.45 9.11 -6.19
CA TYR A 57 -23.00 8.93 -6.07
C TYR A 57 -22.56 7.64 -6.75
N LYS A 58 -23.32 6.54 -6.56
CA LYS A 58 -23.05 5.26 -7.21
C LYS A 58 -23.08 5.42 -8.73
N ASP A 59 -24.13 6.04 -9.27
CA ASP A 59 -24.28 6.29 -10.71
C ASP A 59 -23.12 7.10 -11.30
N LEU A 60 -22.65 8.12 -10.58
CA LEU A 60 -21.52 8.93 -11.01
C LEU A 60 -20.21 8.14 -10.99
N ILE A 61 -19.97 7.33 -9.96
CA ILE A 61 -18.78 6.48 -9.85
C ILE A 61 -18.74 5.47 -10.99
N GLU A 62 -19.85 4.78 -11.28
CA GLU A 62 -19.94 3.81 -12.39
C GLU A 62 -19.81 4.44 -13.78
N SER A 63 -19.97 5.76 -13.91
CA SER A 63 -19.90 6.45 -15.20
C SER A 63 -18.48 6.60 -15.77
N VAL A 64 -17.44 6.27 -14.98
CA VAL A 64 -16.04 6.43 -15.37
C VAL A 64 -15.20 5.19 -15.00
N PRO A 65 -14.10 4.90 -15.70
CA PRO A 65 -13.17 3.85 -15.26
C PRO A 65 -12.55 4.20 -13.91
N HIS A 66 -12.59 3.27 -12.96
CA HIS A 66 -12.14 3.51 -11.60
C HIS A 66 -11.78 2.21 -10.87
N THR A 67 -11.24 2.35 -9.66
CA THR A 67 -11.06 1.28 -8.68
C THR A 67 -11.76 1.65 -7.38
N LYS A 68 -12.45 0.70 -6.76
CA LYS A 68 -13.15 0.88 -5.48
C LYS A 68 -12.38 0.20 -4.36
N ILE A 69 -12.11 0.95 -3.30
CA ILE A 69 -11.44 0.46 -2.09
C ILE A 69 -12.40 0.65 -0.92
N ALA A 70 -12.75 -0.45 -0.24
CA ALA A 70 -13.72 -0.44 0.86
C ALA A 70 -13.29 -1.36 2.00
N SER A 71 -13.80 -1.09 3.21
CA SER A 71 -13.63 -1.97 4.38
C SER A 71 -14.44 -3.26 4.23
N SER A 72 -13.96 -4.39 4.74
CA SER A 72 -14.72 -5.65 4.80
C SER A 72 -16.08 -5.52 5.49
N SER A 73 -16.18 -4.61 6.47
CA SER A 73 -17.41 -4.30 7.21
C SER A 73 -18.45 -3.51 6.43
N ALA A 74 -18.04 -2.82 5.35
CA ALA A 74 -18.87 -1.89 4.59
C ALA A 74 -19.70 -2.56 3.48
N ILE A 75 -19.45 -3.84 3.19
CA ILE A 75 -19.74 -4.42 1.88
C ILE A 75 -21.16 -5.01 1.84
N GLU A 76 -22.02 -4.41 1.01
CA GLU A 76 -22.97 -5.17 0.19
C GLU A 76 -22.13 -6.08 -0.73
N LYS A 77 -22.19 -7.42 -0.54
CA LYS A 77 -21.31 -8.40 -1.23
C LYS A 77 -21.14 -8.09 -2.73
N GLY A 78 -19.88 -7.93 -3.16
CA GLY A 78 -19.50 -7.86 -4.59
C GLY A 78 -19.24 -6.47 -5.18
N ILE A 79 -19.13 -5.41 -4.37
CA ILE A 79 -18.97 -4.02 -4.87
C ILE A 79 -17.51 -3.55 -4.96
N ALA A 80 -16.58 -4.02 -4.12
CA ALA A 80 -15.22 -3.47 -4.06
C ALA A 80 -14.20 -4.29 -4.84
N ASP A 81 -13.30 -3.62 -5.55
CA ASP A 81 -12.16 -4.27 -6.22
C ASP A 81 -11.05 -4.63 -5.22
N ILE A 82 -10.92 -3.82 -4.17
CA ILE A 82 -9.97 -4.00 -3.08
C ILE A 82 -10.71 -3.95 -1.74
N VAL A 83 -10.58 -5.02 -0.97
CA VAL A 83 -11.19 -5.14 0.36
C VAL A 83 -10.13 -4.98 1.44
N VAL A 84 -10.35 -4.01 2.32
CA VAL A 84 -9.46 -3.72 3.45
C VAL A 84 -9.99 -4.37 4.72
N ILE A 85 -9.12 -5.07 5.42
CA ILE A 85 -9.38 -5.73 6.70
C ILE A 85 -8.44 -5.13 7.74
N ASN A 86 -8.98 -4.57 8.82
CA ASN A 86 -8.22 -3.75 9.78
C ASN A 86 -7.84 -4.47 11.09
N ASN A 87 -8.25 -5.72 11.27
CA ASN A 87 -7.89 -6.52 12.44
C ASN A 87 -7.85 -8.01 12.06
N TRP A 88 -7.25 -8.84 12.91
CA TRP A 88 -7.05 -10.26 12.62
C TRP A 88 -8.33 -11.09 12.81
N GLN A 89 -9.28 -10.64 13.63
CA GLN A 89 -10.56 -11.32 13.83
C GLN A 89 -11.39 -11.28 12.55
N ASP A 90 -11.54 -10.10 11.97
CA ASP A 90 -12.22 -9.89 10.69
C ASP A 90 -11.50 -10.63 9.56
N LEU A 91 -10.17 -10.78 9.63
CA LEU A 91 -9.39 -11.57 8.68
C LEU A 91 -9.76 -13.05 8.75
N GLN A 92 -9.93 -13.58 9.96
CA GLN A 92 -10.33 -14.97 10.20
C GLN A 92 -11.77 -15.24 9.72
N ASP A 93 -12.67 -14.29 9.94
CA ASP A 93 -14.10 -14.42 9.60
C ASP A 93 -14.43 -14.00 8.16
N CYS A 94 -13.46 -13.45 7.42
CA CYS A 94 -13.66 -12.99 6.05
C CYS A 94 -13.99 -14.14 5.09
N SER A 95 -14.99 -13.91 4.23
CA SER A 95 -15.27 -14.77 3.09
C SER A 95 -14.40 -14.35 1.90
N PHE A 96 -13.32 -15.10 1.68
CA PHE A 96 -12.38 -14.87 0.58
C PHE A 96 -12.89 -15.43 -0.75
N ASP A 97 -12.52 -14.76 -1.85
CA ASP A 97 -12.70 -15.23 -3.22
C ASP A 97 -11.45 -15.03 -4.09
N GLU A 98 -11.40 -15.73 -5.23
CA GLU A 98 -10.24 -15.76 -6.12
C GLU A 98 -10.18 -14.60 -7.12
N THR A 99 -11.03 -13.58 -6.99
CA THR A 99 -11.12 -12.44 -7.92
C THR A 99 -10.81 -11.11 -7.24
N THR A 100 -11.07 -11.01 -5.94
CA THR A 100 -10.92 -9.80 -5.13
C THR A 100 -9.50 -9.67 -4.57
N ILE A 101 -8.95 -8.46 -4.58
CA ILE A 101 -7.68 -8.16 -3.90
C ILE A 101 -7.97 -7.83 -2.44
N TYR A 102 -7.24 -8.45 -1.52
CA TYR A 102 -7.38 -8.18 -0.09
C TYR A 102 -6.19 -7.41 0.44
N VAL A 103 -6.45 -6.50 1.38
CA VAL A 103 -5.43 -5.75 2.13
C VAL A 103 -5.67 -5.98 3.61
N TRP A 104 -4.78 -6.71 4.27
CA TRP A 104 -4.75 -6.82 5.72
C TRP A 104 -3.87 -5.72 6.30
N ARG A 105 -4.50 -4.74 6.96
CA ARG A 105 -3.82 -3.72 7.76
C ARG A 105 -3.74 -4.21 9.19
N THR A 106 -2.54 -4.19 9.76
CA THR A 106 -2.29 -4.76 11.08
C THR A 106 -1.14 -4.07 11.80
N LEU A 107 -1.08 -4.26 13.11
CA LEU A 107 0.08 -3.92 13.92
C LEU A 107 1.10 -5.07 13.86
N LYS A 108 2.38 -4.78 14.07
CA LYS A 108 3.45 -5.80 14.04
C LYS A 108 3.19 -6.94 15.03
N GLY A 109 2.66 -6.63 16.22
CA GLY A 109 2.34 -7.63 17.24
C GLY A 109 1.30 -8.63 16.78
N ASP A 110 0.22 -8.17 16.14
CA ASP A 110 -0.82 -9.03 15.59
C ASP A 110 -0.28 -9.86 14.41
N PHE A 111 0.54 -9.26 13.54
CA PHE A 111 1.23 -9.99 12.48
C PHE A 111 2.09 -11.12 13.04
N PHE A 112 2.91 -10.86 14.07
CA PHE A 112 3.77 -11.87 14.69
C PHE A 112 2.98 -13.00 15.37
N ASN A 113 1.81 -12.71 15.92
CA ASN A 113 0.98 -13.69 16.62
C ASN A 113 0.05 -14.47 15.69
N HIS A 114 -0.33 -13.91 14.54
CA HIS A 114 -1.38 -14.44 13.67
C HIS A 114 -0.94 -14.70 12.23
N TYR A 115 0.37 -14.71 11.92
CA TYR A 115 0.88 -14.99 10.58
C TYR A 115 0.40 -16.33 9.99
N ASN A 116 0.06 -17.32 10.82
CA ASN A 116 -0.46 -18.61 10.35
C ASN A 116 -1.77 -18.47 9.57
N LEU A 117 -2.57 -17.42 9.81
CA LEU A 117 -3.79 -17.16 9.04
C LEU A 117 -3.48 -16.91 7.56
N ILE A 118 -2.35 -16.25 7.26
CA ILE A 118 -1.91 -15.91 5.90
C ILE A 118 -1.88 -17.15 5.02
N ILE A 119 -1.31 -18.25 5.52
CA ILE A 119 -1.11 -19.49 4.77
C ILE A 119 -2.44 -20.06 4.26
N GLY A 120 -3.47 -20.09 5.11
CA GLY A 120 -4.80 -20.58 4.76
C GLY A 120 -5.59 -19.63 3.83
N ILE A 121 -5.19 -18.36 3.75
CA ILE A 121 -5.81 -17.34 2.90
C ILE A 121 -5.23 -17.38 1.49
N LEU A 122 -3.92 -17.55 1.35
CA LEU A 122 -3.22 -17.46 0.06
C LEU A 122 -3.74 -18.46 -0.98
N GLU A 123 -4.21 -19.64 -0.57
CA GLU A 123 -4.81 -20.59 -1.52
C GLU A 123 -6.16 -20.10 -2.08
N LYS A 124 -6.86 -19.20 -1.37
CA LYS A 124 -8.24 -18.77 -1.64
C LYS A 124 -8.36 -17.42 -2.34
N VAL A 125 -7.28 -16.67 -2.47
CA VAL A 125 -7.30 -15.30 -3.02
C VAL A 125 -6.44 -15.17 -4.26
N VAL A 126 -6.71 -14.16 -5.09
CA VAL A 126 -5.80 -13.77 -6.18
C VAL A 126 -4.56 -13.06 -5.64
N ARG A 127 -4.75 -12.19 -4.64
CA ARG A 127 -3.69 -11.40 -4.04
C ARG A 127 -4.04 -11.00 -2.61
N LEU A 128 -3.06 -11.16 -1.73
CA LEU A 128 -3.08 -10.63 -0.37
C LEU A 128 -1.96 -9.59 -0.23
N ASN A 129 -2.34 -8.37 0.12
CA ASN A 129 -1.40 -7.36 0.59
C ASN A 129 -1.46 -7.31 2.12
N ILE A 130 -0.31 -7.24 2.76
CA ILE A 130 -0.19 -7.03 4.19
C ILE A 130 0.50 -5.69 4.40
N ILE A 131 -0.09 -4.84 5.24
CA ILE A 131 0.43 -3.53 5.60
C ILE A 131 0.61 -3.49 7.11
N ILE A 132 1.87 -3.40 7.54
CA ILE A 132 2.21 -3.13 8.92
C ILE A 132 2.09 -1.62 9.14
N THR A 133 1.27 -1.23 10.12
CA THR A 133 0.84 0.17 10.31
C THR A 133 1.66 0.94 11.34
N ASP A 134 2.47 0.24 12.13
CA ASP A 134 3.34 0.73 13.19
C ASP A 134 4.83 0.45 12.92
N ILE A 135 5.23 0.46 11.63
CA ILE A 135 6.62 0.19 11.19
C ILE A 135 7.63 1.10 11.89
N GLU A 136 7.27 2.37 12.15
CA GLU A 136 8.14 3.33 12.83
C GLU A 136 8.50 2.94 14.27
N THR A 137 7.85 1.91 14.83
CA THR A 137 8.08 1.46 16.20
C THR A 137 8.99 0.23 16.28
N PHE A 138 9.46 -0.30 15.14
CA PHE A 138 10.30 -1.50 15.12
C PHE A 138 11.62 -1.27 15.85
N ASP A 139 12.02 -2.23 16.66
CA ASP A 139 13.35 -2.34 17.24
C ASP A 139 14.10 -3.57 16.72
N GLU A 140 15.32 -3.79 17.25
CA GLU A 140 16.17 -4.92 16.88
C GLU A 140 15.54 -6.30 17.14
N GLU A 141 14.73 -6.44 18.18
CA GLU A 141 14.04 -7.71 18.47
C GLU A 141 12.85 -7.91 17.54
N ASP A 142 12.14 -6.83 17.21
CA ASP A 142 11.09 -6.84 16.19
C ASP A 142 11.63 -7.23 14.81
N PHE A 143 12.80 -6.70 14.39
CA PHE A 143 13.42 -7.10 13.11
C PHE A 143 13.74 -8.59 13.07
N LYS A 144 14.31 -9.13 14.16
CA LYS A 144 14.57 -10.58 14.27
C LYS A 144 13.28 -11.38 14.25
N ALA A 145 12.23 -10.93 14.94
CA ALA A 145 10.92 -11.59 14.94
C ALA A 145 10.29 -11.59 13.55
N TYR A 146 10.30 -10.45 12.88
CA TYR A 146 9.80 -10.28 11.53
C TYR A 146 10.53 -11.17 10.53
N GLN A 147 11.86 -11.24 10.58
CA GLN A 147 12.64 -12.13 9.74
C GLN A 147 12.28 -13.61 9.96
N ARG A 148 12.13 -14.05 11.21
CA ARG A 148 11.69 -15.42 11.51
C ARG A 148 10.32 -15.72 10.92
N VAL A 149 9.37 -14.79 11.06
CA VAL A 149 8.02 -14.93 10.51
C VAL A 149 8.03 -14.98 8.98
N LEU A 150 8.80 -14.10 8.33
CA LEU A 150 8.96 -14.11 6.86
C LEU A 150 9.50 -15.45 6.36
N ASN A 151 10.48 -16.05 7.05
CA ASN A 151 11.01 -17.37 6.68
C ASN A 151 9.94 -18.46 6.75
N VAL A 152 9.13 -18.47 7.83
CA VAL A 152 8.04 -19.47 7.98
C VAL A 152 6.97 -19.30 6.89
N ILE A 153 6.60 -18.05 6.58
CA ILE A 153 5.66 -17.77 5.49
C ILE A 153 6.28 -18.17 4.15
N SER A 154 7.55 -17.87 3.91
CA SER A 154 8.30 -18.21 2.69
C SER A 154 8.29 -19.72 2.43
N ASP A 155 8.63 -20.54 3.42
CA ASP A 155 8.58 -22.01 3.32
C ASP A 155 7.18 -22.52 2.96
N SER A 156 6.14 -21.82 3.43
CA SER A 156 4.76 -22.16 3.15
C SER A 156 4.34 -21.74 1.75
N VAL A 157 4.76 -20.54 1.31
CA VAL A 157 4.52 -20.03 -0.06
C VAL A 157 5.21 -20.93 -1.08
N GLU A 158 6.45 -21.34 -0.85
CA GLU A 158 7.18 -22.28 -1.71
C GLU A 158 6.36 -23.56 -1.97
N LYS A 159 5.79 -24.15 -0.90
CA LYS A 159 4.94 -25.34 -1.01
C LYS A 159 3.67 -25.09 -1.81
N ILE A 160 3.06 -23.91 -1.69
CA ILE A 160 1.86 -23.53 -2.45
C ILE A 160 2.20 -23.38 -3.95
N TYR A 161 3.37 -22.83 -4.28
CA TYR A 161 3.84 -22.66 -5.66
C TYR A 161 3.98 -23.97 -6.45
N ASN A 162 4.03 -25.12 -5.77
CA ASN A 162 3.94 -26.43 -6.42
C ASN A 162 2.55 -26.73 -7.02
N LYS A 163 1.51 -26.04 -6.55
CA LYS A 163 0.12 -26.22 -7.00
C LYS A 163 -0.39 -25.04 -7.80
N LYS A 164 -0.14 -23.82 -7.31
CA LYS A 164 -0.72 -22.56 -7.80
C LYS A 164 0.24 -21.41 -7.51
N GLU A 165 0.36 -20.49 -8.45
CA GLU A 165 1.05 -19.22 -8.19
C GLU A 165 0.18 -18.33 -7.31
N VAL A 166 0.79 -17.76 -6.27
CA VAL A 166 0.11 -16.86 -5.33
C VAL A 166 0.80 -15.51 -5.30
N GLN A 167 0.04 -14.46 -5.00
CA GLN A 167 0.57 -13.12 -4.82
C GLN A 167 0.44 -12.66 -3.36
N LEU A 168 1.59 -12.52 -2.72
CA LEU A 168 1.76 -11.91 -1.41
C LEU A 168 2.79 -10.79 -1.53
N ASN A 169 2.41 -9.55 -1.20
CA ASN A 169 3.27 -8.39 -1.40
C ASN A 169 4.63 -8.50 -0.70
N LEU A 170 4.67 -9.06 0.51
CA LEU A 170 5.88 -9.16 1.32
C LEU A 170 6.96 -10.09 0.75
N LEU A 171 6.59 -11.03 -0.14
CA LEU A 171 7.50 -12.09 -0.62
C LEU A 171 7.56 -12.24 -2.14
N THR A 172 6.46 -11.96 -2.83
CA THR A 172 6.33 -12.26 -4.26
C THR A 172 6.53 -11.04 -5.15
N ASP A 173 6.24 -9.84 -4.65
CA ASP A 173 6.36 -8.63 -5.46
C ASP A 173 7.81 -8.39 -5.89
N ARG A 174 8.80 -8.58 -4.99
CA ARG A 174 10.20 -8.36 -5.36
C ARG A 174 10.67 -9.33 -6.44
N MET A 175 10.16 -10.57 -6.48
CA MET A 175 10.49 -11.53 -7.53
C MET A 175 9.98 -11.08 -8.90
N MET A 176 8.83 -10.39 -8.94
CA MET A 176 8.11 -10.03 -10.17
C MET A 176 8.44 -8.64 -10.70
N LEU A 177 8.79 -7.71 -9.81
CA LEU A 177 9.02 -6.30 -10.16
C LEU A 177 10.43 -6.09 -10.72
N GLU A 178 10.51 -5.32 -11.80
CA GLU A 178 11.77 -4.87 -12.43
C GLU A 178 12.16 -3.43 -12.04
N LYS A 179 11.24 -2.71 -11.39
CA LYS A 179 11.40 -1.34 -10.91
C LYS A 179 10.45 -1.06 -9.75
N MET A 180 10.73 0.00 -9.00
CA MET A 180 9.86 0.49 -7.93
C MET A 180 8.40 0.66 -8.40
N ASN A 181 7.47 0.12 -7.63
CA ASN A 181 6.02 0.22 -7.86
C ASN A 181 5.33 0.89 -6.66
N ASN A 182 5.64 2.17 -6.44
CA ASN A 182 5.13 2.94 -5.30
C ASN A 182 3.83 3.69 -5.66
N CYS A 183 3.15 4.24 -4.64
CA CYS A 183 1.95 5.07 -4.85
C CYS A 183 2.21 6.42 -5.55
N ASN A 184 3.48 6.85 -5.62
CA ASN A 184 3.93 8.11 -6.26
C ASN A 184 3.13 9.35 -5.83
N ALA A 185 2.75 9.41 -4.55
CA ALA A 185 2.04 10.52 -3.93
C ALA A 185 2.79 11.85 -4.08
N GLY A 186 2.10 12.90 -4.53
CA GLY A 186 2.67 14.21 -4.81
C GLY A 186 3.38 14.33 -6.17
N TRP A 187 3.41 13.27 -6.97
CA TRP A 187 3.97 13.27 -8.33
C TRP A 187 2.96 12.76 -9.37
N GLU A 188 2.69 11.46 -9.39
CA GLU A 188 1.72 10.83 -10.32
C GLU A 188 0.35 10.62 -9.67
N SER A 189 0.30 10.67 -8.34
CA SER A 189 -0.93 10.55 -7.56
C SER A 189 -1.14 11.77 -6.68
N ILE A 190 -2.42 12.12 -6.52
CA ILE A 190 -2.88 13.19 -5.64
C ILE A 190 -4.23 12.77 -5.04
N THR A 191 -4.49 13.22 -3.82
CA THR A 191 -5.76 13.00 -3.13
C THR A 191 -6.67 14.20 -3.25
N PHE A 192 -7.95 13.98 -3.52
CA PHE A 192 -9.02 14.94 -3.36
C PHE A 192 -9.89 14.51 -2.17
N ALA A 193 -10.11 15.42 -1.23
CA ALA A 193 -10.73 15.13 0.06
C ALA A 193 -12.13 15.78 0.19
N PRO A 194 -12.94 15.37 1.19
CA PRO A 194 -14.33 15.84 1.34
C PRO A 194 -14.47 17.33 1.69
N ASP A 195 -13.37 18.00 2.03
CA ASP A 195 -13.35 19.45 2.23
C ASP A 195 -13.14 20.25 0.93
N GLY A 196 -13.14 19.57 -0.22
CA GLY A 196 -13.01 20.18 -1.54
C GLY A 196 -11.59 20.56 -1.91
N ARG A 197 -10.58 20.01 -1.20
CA ARG A 197 -9.16 20.35 -1.39
C ARG A 197 -8.30 19.16 -1.80
N PHE A 198 -7.16 19.47 -2.38
CA PHE A 198 -6.14 18.51 -2.76
C PHE A 198 -5.09 18.32 -1.68
N TYR A 199 -4.62 17.07 -1.53
CA TYR A 199 -3.60 16.66 -0.57
C TYR A 199 -2.60 15.71 -1.23
N ILE A 200 -1.34 15.69 -0.76
CA ILE A 200 -0.28 14.82 -1.28
C ILE A 200 -0.71 13.36 -1.32
N CYS A 201 -1.33 12.87 -0.24
CA CYS A 201 -1.98 11.57 -0.16
C CYS A 201 -3.08 11.60 0.92
N PRO A 202 -3.85 10.52 1.12
CA PRO A 202 -4.90 10.49 2.13
C PRO A 202 -4.38 10.72 3.56
N ALA A 203 -3.19 10.25 3.88
CA ALA A 203 -2.58 10.43 5.20
C ALA A 203 -2.39 11.91 5.55
N PHE A 204 -2.00 12.74 4.58
CA PHE A 204 -1.84 14.18 4.81
C PHE A 204 -3.17 14.84 5.18
N TYR A 205 -4.27 14.40 4.56
CA TYR A 205 -5.60 14.89 4.90
C TYR A 205 -6.04 14.42 6.30
N GLN A 206 -5.83 13.15 6.63
CA GLN A 206 -6.28 12.59 7.91
C GLN A 206 -5.49 13.11 9.11
N GLU A 207 -4.21 13.43 8.92
CA GLU A 207 -3.35 14.07 9.95
C GLU A 207 -3.51 15.60 10.00
N GLY A 208 -4.42 16.19 9.23
CA GLY A 208 -4.63 17.63 9.21
C GLY A 208 -3.43 18.44 8.69
N LEU A 209 -2.59 17.84 7.84
CA LEU A 209 -1.49 18.53 7.18
C LEU A 209 -2.01 19.49 6.10
N TYR A 210 -1.11 20.28 5.51
CA TYR A 210 -1.48 21.31 4.55
C TYR A 210 -2.05 20.72 3.25
N SER A 211 -3.11 21.35 2.75
CA SER A 211 -3.61 21.12 1.39
C SER A 211 -2.64 21.74 0.36
N VAL A 212 -2.62 21.17 -0.84
CA VAL A 212 -1.83 21.64 -2.00
C VAL A 212 -2.70 22.26 -3.09
N GLY A 213 -3.84 22.83 -2.72
CA GLY A 213 -4.75 23.55 -3.61
C GLY A 213 -6.17 23.00 -3.59
N ASP A 214 -6.97 23.43 -4.56
CA ASP A 214 -8.37 23.01 -4.76
C ASP A 214 -8.75 23.05 -6.26
N LEU A 215 -9.99 22.69 -6.58
CA LEU A 215 -10.46 22.67 -7.97
C LEU A 215 -10.51 24.05 -8.64
N LYS A 216 -10.60 25.14 -7.85
CA LYS A 216 -10.72 26.52 -8.36
C LYS A 216 -9.35 27.15 -8.62
N SER A 217 -8.45 27.01 -7.67
CA SER A 217 -7.09 27.55 -7.69
C SER A 217 -6.08 26.62 -8.38
N GLY A 218 -6.43 25.35 -8.54
CA GLY A 218 -5.55 24.32 -9.10
C GLY A 218 -4.56 23.77 -8.08
N LEU A 219 -3.62 22.94 -8.56
CA LEU A 219 -2.61 22.29 -7.74
C LEU A 219 -1.35 23.17 -7.59
N THR A 220 -0.90 23.35 -6.35
CA THR A 220 0.36 24.02 -6.01
C THR A 220 1.16 23.17 -5.03
N ILE A 221 2.05 22.33 -5.57
CA ILE A 221 3.01 21.54 -4.77
C ILE A 221 4.33 22.29 -4.74
N LYS A 222 4.80 22.65 -3.53
CA LYS A 222 6.09 23.31 -3.35
C LYS A 222 7.21 22.30 -3.55
N ASN A 223 8.23 22.69 -4.33
CA ASN A 223 9.38 21.85 -4.69
C ASN A 223 8.97 20.41 -5.10
N PRO A 224 8.22 20.24 -6.20
CA PRO A 224 7.65 18.96 -6.59
C PRO A 224 8.70 17.88 -6.88
N LEU A 225 9.96 18.28 -7.11
CA LEU A 225 11.07 17.36 -7.32
C LEU A 225 11.27 16.41 -6.12
N LEU A 226 11.03 16.86 -4.88
CA LEU A 226 11.23 16.04 -3.69
C LEU A 226 10.31 14.80 -3.64
N TYR A 227 9.16 14.83 -4.30
CA TYR A 227 8.24 13.69 -4.28
C TYR A 227 8.65 12.58 -5.25
N ARG A 228 9.53 12.88 -6.21
CA ARG A 228 9.94 11.95 -7.27
C ARG A 228 10.97 10.94 -6.79
N LEU A 229 10.91 9.73 -7.36
CA LEU A 229 11.86 8.66 -7.06
C LEU A 229 13.30 9.03 -7.48
N ASP A 230 13.50 9.67 -8.64
CA ASP A 230 14.82 10.05 -9.14
C ASP A 230 15.53 11.14 -8.31
N HIS A 231 14.78 11.78 -7.41
CA HIS A 231 15.27 12.77 -6.44
C HIS A 231 15.23 12.25 -4.99
N ALA A 232 15.07 10.94 -4.80
CA ALA A 232 15.20 10.27 -3.52
C ALA A 232 16.61 9.66 -3.43
N PRO A 233 17.55 10.27 -2.67
CA PRO A 233 18.98 9.94 -2.76
C PRO A 233 19.31 8.46 -2.55
N LEU A 234 18.64 7.82 -1.59
CA LEU A 234 18.78 6.38 -1.32
C LEU A 234 17.90 5.57 -2.29
N CYS A 235 16.59 5.87 -2.34
CA CYS A 235 15.63 5.00 -3.02
C CYS A 235 15.88 4.86 -4.53
N ARG A 236 16.47 5.86 -5.20
CA ARG A 236 16.75 5.82 -6.64
C ARG A 236 17.78 4.75 -7.05
N ASN A 237 18.63 4.34 -6.11
CA ASN A 237 19.68 3.35 -6.31
C ASN A 237 19.32 1.98 -5.68
N CYS A 238 18.21 1.91 -4.94
CA CYS A 238 17.79 0.72 -4.20
C CYS A 238 17.00 -0.23 -5.10
N ASP A 239 17.26 -1.54 -4.98
CA ASP A 239 16.56 -2.57 -5.73
C ASP A 239 15.44 -3.27 -4.94
N ALA A 240 15.09 -2.80 -3.73
CA ALA A 240 13.93 -3.30 -2.97
C ALA A 240 12.61 -2.81 -3.59
N TYR A 241 12.30 -3.25 -4.81
CA TYR A 241 11.21 -2.73 -5.64
C TYR A 241 9.80 -2.92 -5.08
N GLN A 242 9.62 -3.86 -4.16
CA GLN A 242 8.38 -4.09 -3.42
C GLN A 242 8.16 -3.10 -2.26
N CYS A 243 9.22 -2.38 -1.85
CA CYS A 243 9.13 -1.34 -0.82
C CYS A 243 8.02 -0.35 -1.19
N GLN A 244 7.19 0.04 -0.23
CA GLN A 244 6.09 0.97 -0.48
C GLN A 244 6.52 2.44 -0.56
N ARG A 245 7.76 2.78 -0.11
CA ARG A 245 8.33 4.15 -0.07
C ARG A 245 7.28 5.19 0.36
N CYS A 246 6.79 5.08 1.59
CA CYS A 246 5.68 5.92 2.04
C CYS A 246 6.16 7.35 2.35
N ILE A 247 5.84 8.30 1.45
CA ILE A 247 6.15 9.73 1.60
C ILE A 247 5.66 10.31 2.94
N TRP A 248 4.48 9.88 3.40
CA TRP A 248 3.93 10.33 4.67
C TRP A 248 4.75 9.82 5.85
N LEU A 249 5.10 8.53 5.88
CA LEU A 249 5.96 7.99 6.93
C LEU A 249 7.33 8.67 6.93
N ASN A 250 7.94 8.87 5.74
CA ASN A 250 9.19 9.62 5.61
C ASN A 250 9.08 10.99 6.31
N ASN A 251 8.07 11.79 5.96
CA ASN A 251 7.85 13.09 6.59
C ASN A 251 7.59 12.97 8.11
N LYS A 252 6.85 11.96 8.56
CA LYS A 252 6.54 11.73 9.98
C LYS A 252 7.78 11.39 10.80
N THR A 253 8.71 10.61 10.25
CA THR A 253 9.84 10.05 11.00
C THR A 253 11.15 10.81 10.78
N THR A 254 11.34 11.45 9.62
CA THR A 254 12.60 12.14 9.25
C THR A 254 12.42 13.62 8.98
N LEU A 255 11.19 14.14 8.95
CA LEU A 255 10.83 15.49 8.49
C LEU A 255 11.14 15.76 7.01
N GLU A 256 11.48 14.72 6.25
CA GLU A 256 11.81 14.81 4.83
C GLU A 256 10.92 13.87 4.03
N VAL A 257 10.27 14.36 2.98
CA VAL A 257 9.38 13.54 2.15
C VAL A 257 10.12 12.49 1.32
N ASN A 258 11.38 12.75 0.97
CA ASN A 258 12.17 11.93 0.04
C ASN A 258 13.17 10.97 0.72
N THR A 259 13.24 10.98 2.05
CA THR A 259 14.21 10.20 2.84
C THR A 259 13.47 9.28 3.81
N PRO A 260 13.51 7.95 3.60
CA PRO A 260 12.89 7.00 4.52
C PRO A 260 13.64 6.91 5.85
N SER A 261 12.95 6.40 6.87
CA SER A 261 13.59 6.04 8.13
C SER A 261 14.27 4.68 8.06
N HIS A 262 15.13 4.44 9.04
CA HIS A 262 15.84 3.18 9.23
C HIS A 262 14.88 1.98 9.24
N GLU A 263 13.79 2.06 10.00
CA GLU A 263 12.83 0.97 10.18
C GLU A 263 12.16 0.57 8.86
N GLN A 264 11.75 1.57 8.05
CA GLN A 264 11.18 1.32 6.73
C GLN A 264 12.19 0.61 5.80
N CYS A 265 13.45 1.06 5.82
CA CYS A 265 14.52 0.46 5.04
C CYS A 265 14.78 -0.99 5.46
N VAL A 266 15.01 -1.24 6.75
CA VAL A 266 15.34 -2.57 7.27
C VAL A 266 14.21 -3.57 7.00
N VAL A 267 12.96 -3.21 7.30
CA VAL A 267 11.79 -4.07 7.01
C VAL A 267 11.74 -4.44 5.53
N SER A 268 11.89 -3.44 4.64
CA SER A 268 11.86 -3.68 3.19
C SER A 268 13.02 -4.56 2.70
N HIS A 269 14.20 -4.48 3.31
CA HIS A 269 15.34 -5.33 2.92
C HIS A 269 15.24 -6.75 3.50
N LEU A 270 14.59 -6.92 4.65
CA LEU A 270 14.23 -8.25 5.17
C LEU A 270 13.24 -8.96 4.21
N GLU A 271 12.20 -8.26 3.76
CA GLU A 271 11.27 -8.75 2.73
C GLU A 271 11.99 -9.09 1.42
N ARG A 272 12.89 -8.21 0.96
CA ARG A 272 13.71 -8.41 -0.26
C ARG A 272 14.54 -9.68 -0.16
N ASN A 273 15.22 -9.88 0.97
CA ASN A 273 16.09 -11.02 1.17
C ASN A 273 15.29 -12.32 1.30
N ALA A 274 14.14 -12.30 1.98
CA ALA A 274 13.21 -13.43 2.00
C ALA A 274 12.70 -13.77 0.59
N SER A 275 12.39 -12.76 -0.22
CA SER A 275 11.97 -12.93 -1.62
C SER A 275 13.08 -13.55 -2.48
N ARG A 276 14.35 -13.18 -2.27
CA ARG A 276 15.51 -13.81 -2.93
C ARG A 276 15.57 -15.30 -2.61
N THR A 277 15.54 -15.65 -1.32
CA THR A 277 15.59 -17.05 -0.88
C THR A 277 14.43 -17.86 -1.46
N LEU A 278 13.21 -17.30 -1.42
CA LEU A 278 12.03 -17.93 -2.01
C LEU A 278 12.21 -18.20 -3.51
N LEU A 279 12.71 -17.21 -4.27
CA LEU A 279 12.96 -17.34 -5.70
C LEU A 279 13.98 -18.46 -6.00
N GLU A 280 15.06 -18.51 -5.23
CA GLU A 280 16.09 -19.55 -5.35
C GLU A 280 15.52 -20.95 -5.04
N ASN A 281 14.71 -21.09 -3.98
CA ASN A 281 14.10 -22.36 -3.61
C ASN A 281 13.10 -22.87 -4.67
N ILE A 282 12.20 -22.00 -5.16
CA ILE A 282 11.24 -22.38 -6.22
C ILE A 282 11.99 -22.89 -7.46
N ARG A 283 13.14 -22.27 -7.78
CA ARG A 283 13.97 -22.67 -8.94
C ARG A 283 14.67 -24.02 -8.79
N GLN A 284 14.80 -24.55 -7.57
CA GLN A 284 15.32 -25.91 -7.36
C GLN A 284 14.33 -26.97 -7.87
N HIS A 285 13.05 -26.62 -7.99
CA HIS A 285 11.98 -27.55 -8.34
C HIS A 285 11.40 -27.33 -9.74
N ARG A 286 11.50 -26.11 -10.31
CA ARG A 286 10.99 -25.79 -11.64
C ARG A 286 11.71 -24.60 -12.27
N SER A 287 11.62 -24.46 -13.60
CA SER A 287 12.01 -23.20 -14.24
C SER A 287 11.02 -22.10 -13.84
N PHE A 288 11.52 -21.03 -13.22
CA PHE A 288 10.70 -19.92 -12.75
C PHE A 288 11.44 -18.59 -12.84
N LEU A 289 10.84 -17.62 -13.54
CA LEU A 289 11.37 -16.28 -13.76
C LEU A 289 12.86 -16.25 -14.13
N PRO A 290 13.36 -17.02 -15.11
CA PRO A 290 14.81 -17.22 -15.33
C PRO A 290 15.61 -15.94 -15.59
N ASN A 291 14.94 -14.86 -16.01
CA ASN A 291 15.57 -13.58 -16.31
C ASN A 291 15.59 -12.61 -15.10
N GLN A 292 14.97 -12.98 -13.97
CA GLN A 292 14.95 -12.15 -12.76
C GLN A 292 16.14 -12.49 -11.86
N GLU A 293 16.83 -11.47 -11.36
CA GLU A 293 17.93 -11.63 -10.40
C GLU A 293 17.72 -10.69 -9.21
N ILE A 294 17.82 -11.24 -8.00
CA ILE A 294 17.88 -10.48 -6.76
C ILE A 294 19.26 -10.75 -6.16
N LYS A 295 20.15 -9.77 -6.26
CA LYS A 295 21.55 -9.95 -5.84
C LYS A 295 21.66 -10.09 -4.32
N GLU A 296 22.65 -10.84 -3.87
CA GLU A 296 23.02 -10.83 -2.46
C GLU A 296 23.55 -9.45 -2.05
N ILE A 297 23.22 -9.03 -0.83
CA ILE A 297 23.65 -7.77 -0.22
C ILE A 297 24.05 -8.05 1.24
N ASP A 298 24.92 -7.22 1.79
CA ASP A 298 25.47 -7.32 3.15
C ASP A 298 24.98 -6.20 4.09
N TYR A 299 24.01 -5.40 3.64
CA TYR A 299 23.35 -4.34 4.40
C TYR A 299 21.83 -4.55 4.46
N LEU A 300 21.18 -3.91 5.45
CA LEU A 300 19.71 -3.82 5.54
C LEU A 300 19.22 -2.38 5.44
N ASP A 301 20.03 -1.40 5.86
CA ASP A 301 19.76 0.01 5.62
C ASP A 301 20.72 0.55 4.55
N PRO A 302 20.21 0.94 3.37
CA PRO A 302 20.96 1.67 2.35
C PRO A 302 21.81 2.83 2.85
N PHE A 303 21.38 3.48 3.94
CA PHE A 303 22.12 4.59 4.51
C PHE A 303 23.53 4.19 4.97
N ASP A 304 23.73 2.94 5.41
CA ASP A 304 25.01 2.44 5.89
C ASP A 304 26.06 2.37 4.78
N VAL A 305 25.62 2.05 3.56
CA VAL A 305 26.46 1.92 2.36
C VAL A 305 26.37 3.11 1.41
N ARG A 306 25.77 4.23 1.84
CA ARG A 306 25.51 5.43 1.00
C ARG A 306 26.71 6.03 0.27
N LYS A 307 27.94 5.69 0.64
CA LYS A 307 29.17 6.16 -0.04
C LYS A 307 29.49 5.36 -1.30
N GLU A 308 28.87 4.21 -1.46
CA GLU A 308 29.08 3.29 -2.59
C GLU A 308 28.08 3.53 -3.72
N TRP A 309 27.15 4.49 -3.54
CA TRP A 309 25.96 4.75 -4.35
C TRP A 309 25.94 6.12 -5.03
#